data_AF-A0A6L8ACU4-F1
#
_entry.id   AF-A0A6L8ACU4-F1
#
_cell.length_a   1.000
_cell.length_b   1.000
_cell.length_c   1.000
_cell.angle_alpha   90.00
_cell.angle_beta   90.00
_cell.angle_gamma   90.00
#
_symmetry.space_group_name_H-M   'P 1'
#
loop_
_entity.id
_entity.type
_entity.pdbx_description
1 polymer ?
#
loop_
_entity_poly.entity_id
_entity_poly.type
_entity_poly.pdbx_seq_one_letter_code
_entity_poly.pdbx_strand_id
1 'polypeptide(L)'
;MIPNRIRVSRHATARLTFLKSQTGLTPNILSRIAFILAIRDMRTVPKLIEDTSGQEFNAPTLFGEHQETYGLLLTKYLHETDDTEDPNTLISNLIENGLHKMGHIRSLEDVVRLNSQPKS
;
A
#
# COMPACT_ATOMS: atom_id res chain seq x y z
N MET A 1 -1.65 15.81 -3.74
CA MET A 1 -0.99 15.97 -2.42
C MET A 1 -1.35 14.80 -1.53
N ILE A 2 -0.43 14.32 -0.68
CA ILE A 2 -0.72 13.22 0.27
C ILE A 2 -1.63 13.77 1.40
N PRO A 3 -2.76 13.11 1.72
CA PRO A 3 -3.62 13.50 2.83
C PRO A 3 -2.95 13.22 4.18
N ASN A 4 -3.33 13.99 5.21
CA ASN A 4 -2.73 13.87 6.55
C ASN A 4 -3.01 12.53 7.25
N ARG A 5 -4.15 11.91 6.94
CA ARG A 5 -4.61 10.65 7.53
C ARG A 5 -5.10 9.73 6.44
N ILE A 6 -4.72 8.46 6.52
CA ILE A 6 -5.07 7.41 5.54
C ILE A 6 -5.69 6.26 6.30
N ARG A 7 -6.86 5.79 5.87
CA ARG A 7 -7.55 4.69 6.54
C ARG A 7 -7.71 3.49 5.61
N VAL A 8 -7.32 2.32 6.10
CA VAL A 8 -7.48 1.04 5.38
C VAL A 8 -8.67 0.26 5.96
N SER A 9 -9.11 -0.79 5.28
CA SER A 9 -10.20 -1.63 5.77
C SER A 9 -9.80 -2.44 7.01
N ARG A 10 -10.80 -3.02 7.69
CA ARG A 10 -10.56 -3.99 8.76
C ARG A 10 -9.81 -5.22 8.25
N HIS A 11 -10.06 -5.62 7.00
CA HIS A 11 -9.38 -6.75 6.37
C HIS A 11 -7.88 -6.45 6.17
N ALA A 12 -7.53 -5.28 5.61
CA ALA A 12 -6.13 -4.84 5.54
C ALA A 12 -5.47 -4.77 6.91
N THR A 13 -6.18 -4.28 7.93
CA THR A 13 -5.67 -4.20 9.30
C THR A 13 -5.29 -5.58 9.85
N ALA A 14 -6.18 -6.57 9.67
CA ALA A 14 -5.90 -7.95 10.05
C ALA A 14 -4.72 -8.53 9.25
N ARG A 15 -4.64 -8.23 7.95
CA ARG A 15 -3.55 -8.66 7.08
C ARG A 15 -2.20 -8.08 7.50
N LEU A 16 -2.14 -6.79 7.81
CA LEU A 16 -0.94 -6.12 8.30
C LEU A 16 -0.50 -6.68 9.65
N THR A 17 -1.45 -6.98 10.54
CA THR A 17 -1.16 -7.61 11.84
C THR A 17 -0.57 -9.00 11.67
N PHE A 18 -1.14 -9.80 10.76
CA PHE A 18 -0.61 -11.11 10.42
C PHE A 18 0.80 -11.00 9.81
N LEU A 19 1.00 -10.14 8.81
CA LEU A 19 2.32 -9.95 8.19
C LEU A 19 3.37 -9.47 9.20
N LYS A 20 2.99 -8.60 10.15
CA LYS A 20 3.87 -8.21 11.26
C LYS A 20 4.29 -9.42 12.10
N SER A 21 3.38 -10.32 12.44
CA SER A 21 3.72 -11.51 13.22
C SER A 21 4.63 -12.49 12.48
N GLN A 22 4.50 -12.55 11.15
CA GLN A 22 5.32 -13.42 10.29
C GLN A 22 6.70 -12.85 9.97
N THR A 23 6.81 -11.53 9.84
CA THR A 23 8.01 -10.86 9.28
C THR A 23 8.75 -9.97 10.27
N GLY A 24 8.11 -9.59 11.38
CA GLY A 24 8.61 -8.57 12.31
C GLY A 24 8.48 -7.13 11.80
N LEU A 25 8.08 -6.91 10.54
CA LEU A 25 7.96 -5.57 9.96
C LEU A 25 6.73 -4.83 10.48
N THR A 26 6.88 -3.52 10.75
CA THR A 26 5.76 -2.72 11.23
C THR A 26 4.70 -2.53 10.13
N PRO A 27 3.42 -2.27 10.50
CA PRO A 27 2.38 -1.97 9.53
C PRO A 27 2.75 -0.81 8.59
N ASN A 28 3.49 0.21 9.07
CA ASN A 28 3.92 1.32 8.22
C ASN A 28 4.85 0.87 7.10
N ILE A 29 5.84 0.02 7.42
CA ILE A 29 6.78 -0.52 6.42
C ILE A 29 6.05 -1.46 5.45
N LEU A 30 5.18 -2.32 5.96
CA LEU A 30 4.39 -3.23 5.12
C LEU A 30 3.46 -2.47 4.17
N SER A 31 2.80 -1.41 4.64
CA SER A 31 1.95 -0.54 3.81
C SER A 31 2.75 0.20 2.74
N ARG A 32 3.98 0.66 3.03
CA ARG A 32 4.90 1.22 2.02
C ARG A 32 5.22 0.21 0.91
N ILE A 33 5.56 -1.02 1.29
CA ILE A 33 5.84 -2.10 0.34
C ILE A 33 4.61 -2.41 -0.51
N ALA A 34 3.44 -2.56 0.13
CA ALA A 34 2.18 -2.80 -0.56
C ALA A 34 1.86 -1.68 -1.57
N PHE A 35 1.97 -0.41 -1.15
CA PHE A 35 1.77 0.74 -2.02
C PHE A 35 2.68 0.67 -3.27
N ILE A 36 3.99 0.47 -3.08
CA ILE A 36 4.95 0.38 -4.19
C ILE A 36 4.63 -0.79 -5.12
N LEU A 37 4.25 -1.96 -4.58
CA LEU A 37 3.85 -3.12 -5.37
C LEU A 37 2.57 -2.90 -6.19
N ALA A 38 1.65 -2.07 -5.70
CA ALA A 38 0.45 -1.73 -6.43
C ALA A 38 0.75 -0.81 -7.61
N ILE A 39 1.53 0.26 -7.39
CA ILE A 39 1.84 1.24 -8.43
C ILE A 39 2.92 0.80 -9.42
N ARG A 40 3.68 -0.26 -9.12
CA ARG A 40 4.88 -0.67 -9.87
C ARG A 40 4.65 -0.74 -11.39
N ASP A 41 3.50 -1.27 -11.78
CA ASP A 41 3.17 -1.51 -13.19
C ASP A 41 2.38 -0.34 -13.82
N MET A 42 2.12 0.73 -13.05
CA MET A 42 1.39 1.96 -13.45
C MET A 42 0.10 1.67 -14.22
N ARG A 43 -0.74 0.80 -13.65
CA ARG A 43 -2.06 0.45 -14.17
C ARG A 43 -3.11 0.71 -13.10
N THR A 44 -4.33 1.02 -13.55
CA THR A 44 -5.48 1.18 -12.66
C THR A 44 -5.64 -0.05 -11.76
N VAL A 45 -5.83 0.20 -10.47
CA VAL A 45 -6.13 -0.85 -9.49
C VAL A 45 -7.63 -0.92 -9.23
N PRO A 46 -8.17 -2.12 -8.93
CA PRO A 46 -9.54 -2.26 -8.45
C PRO A 46 -9.81 -1.37 -7.22
N LYS A 47 -11.00 -0.77 -7.17
CA LYS A 47 -11.50 -0.05 -6.00
C LYS A 47 -12.07 -1.08 -5.03
N LEU A 48 -11.34 -1.36 -3.93
CA LEU A 48 -11.65 -2.45 -3.00
C LEU A 48 -12.21 -1.94 -1.67
N ILE A 49 -12.10 -0.65 -1.38
CA ILE A 49 -12.52 -0.09 -0.10
C ILE A 49 -13.98 0.35 -0.15
N GLU A 50 -14.81 -0.49 0.46
CA GLU A 50 -16.15 -0.11 0.93
C GLU A 50 -16.17 0.06 2.47
N ASP A 51 -15.20 -0.55 3.16
CA ASP A 51 -15.09 -0.55 4.62
C ASP A 51 -14.04 0.45 5.14
N THR A 52 -14.48 1.42 5.94
CA THR A 52 -13.64 2.45 6.58
C THR A 52 -13.47 2.24 8.08
N SER A 53 -13.60 1.01 8.59
CA SER A 53 -13.52 0.68 10.02
C SER A 53 -12.15 0.16 10.49
N GLY A 54 -11.17 0.07 9.58
CA GLY A 54 -9.82 -0.40 9.91
C GLY A 54 -8.90 0.67 10.51
N GLN A 55 -7.62 0.32 10.55
CA GLN A 55 -6.56 1.14 11.09
C GLN A 55 -6.42 2.45 10.30
N GLU A 56 -6.24 3.54 11.06
CA GLU A 56 -5.87 4.84 10.52
C GLU A 56 -4.38 5.11 10.73
N PHE A 57 -3.73 5.60 9.68
CA PHE A 57 -2.34 6.01 9.65
C PHE A 57 -2.24 7.53 9.63
N ASN A 58 -1.28 8.06 10.39
CA ASN A 58 -0.79 9.43 10.21
C ASN A 58 0.24 9.43 9.06
N ALA A 59 0.01 10.20 8.00
CA ALA A 59 0.86 10.19 6.80
C ALA A 59 2.34 10.51 7.07
N PRO A 60 2.69 11.54 7.89
CA PRO A 60 4.08 11.77 8.28
C PRO A 60 4.75 10.56 8.93
N THR A 61 4.01 9.78 9.73
CA THR A 61 4.55 8.55 10.34
C THR A 61 4.59 7.39 9.34
N LEU A 62 3.55 7.29 8.49
CA LEU A 62 3.42 6.26 7.48
C LEU A 62 4.53 6.36 6.46
N PHE A 63 4.85 7.53 5.91
CA PHE A 63 5.84 7.68 4.85
C PHE A 63 7.20 8.19 5.34
N GLY A 64 7.25 8.79 6.54
CA GLY A 64 8.49 9.31 7.12
C GLY A 64 9.11 10.41 6.26
N GLU A 65 10.44 10.44 6.22
CA GLU A 65 11.23 11.38 5.41
C GLU A 65 10.98 11.28 3.91
N HIS A 66 10.42 10.16 3.43
CA HIS A 66 10.17 9.92 2.01
C HIS A 66 8.78 10.38 1.55
N GLN A 67 7.98 11.05 2.40
CA GLN A 67 6.60 11.42 2.07
C GLN A 67 6.46 12.16 0.74
N GLU A 68 7.38 13.07 0.42
CA GLU A 68 7.38 13.78 -0.86
C GLU A 68 7.57 12.83 -2.05
N THR A 69 8.45 11.83 -1.92
CA THR A 69 8.65 10.81 -2.96
C THR A 69 7.37 10.01 -3.22
N TYR A 70 6.66 9.60 -2.17
CA TYR A 70 5.36 8.92 -2.32
C TYR A 70 4.30 9.84 -2.95
N GLY A 71 4.33 11.14 -2.63
CA GLY A 71 3.47 12.14 -3.27
C GLY A 71 3.72 12.30 -4.77
N LEU A 72 4.98 12.30 -5.19
CA LEU A 72 5.35 12.35 -6.60
C LEU A 72 4.94 11.06 -7.33
N LEU A 73 5.15 9.89 -6.72
CA LEU A 73 4.71 8.61 -7.26
C LEU A 73 3.19 8.56 -7.47
N LEU A 74 2.42 9.06 -6.50
CA LEU A 74 0.96 9.14 -6.63
C LEU A 74 0.55 10.10 -7.77
N THR A 75 1.22 11.24 -7.89
CA THR A 75 0.95 12.22 -8.97
C THR A 75 1.24 11.60 -10.33
N LYS A 76 2.37 10.89 -10.46
CA LYS A 76 2.72 10.15 -11.68
C LYS A 76 1.68 9.08 -12.01
N TYR A 77 1.28 8.29 -11.01
CA TYR A 77 0.24 7.25 -11.18
C TYR A 77 -1.06 7.86 -11.73
N LEU A 78 -1.58 8.92 -11.09
CA LEU A 78 -2.81 9.60 -11.53
C LEU A 78 -2.73 10.06 -13.00
N HIS A 79 -1.58 10.58 -13.41
CA HIS A 79 -1.35 11.02 -14.79
C HIS A 79 -1.26 9.87 -15.80
N GLU A 80 -0.64 8.73 -15.43
CA GLU A 80 -0.49 7.59 -16.35
C GLU A 80 -1.75 6.73 -16.46
N THR A 81 -2.62 6.75 -15.44
CA THR A 81 -3.83 5.92 -15.39
C THR A 81 -5.13 6.69 -15.65
N ASP A 82 -5.07 8.01 -15.84
CA ASP A 82 -6.23 8.91 -15.90
C ASP A 82 -7.21 8.69 -14.73
N ASP A 83 -6.68 8.32 -13.56
CA ASP A 83 -7.49 8.04 -12.38
C ASP A 83 -7.90 9.35 -11.71
N THR A 84 -9.16 9.46 -11.31
CA THR A 84 -9.75 10.66 -10.72
C THR A 84 -10.22 10.44 -9.28
N GLU A 85 -9.86 9.30 -8.68
CA GLU A 85 -10.20 8.96 -7.30
C GLU A 85 -9.58 9.96 -6.30
N ASP A 86 -10.30 10.23 -5.21
CA ASP A 86 -9.74 11.07 -4.14
C ASP A 86 -8.41 10.48 -3.62
N PRO A 87 -7.35 11.29 -3.41
CA PRO A 87 -6.06 10.78 -2.98
C PRO A 87 -6.09 9.90 -1.72
N ASN A 88 -7.01 10.12 -0.79
CA ASN A 88 -7.13 9.29 0.41
C ASN A 88 -7.64 7.89 0.04
N THR A 89 -8.78 7.84 -0.64
CA THR A 89 -9.37 6.59 -1.13
C THR A 89 -8.41 5.85 -2.05
N LEU A 90 -7.70 6.56 -2.93
CA LEU A 90 -6.74 5.98 -3.85
C LEU A 90 -5.55 5.35 -3.12
N ILE A 91 -4.91 6.06 -2.18
CA ILE A 91 -3.79 5.50 -1.41
C ILE A 91 -4.23 4.24 -0.66
N SER A 92 -5.41 4.29 -0.04
CA SER A 92 -5.92 3.14 0.68
C SER A 92 -6.19 1.96 -0.26
N ASN A 93 -6.79 2.18 -1.44
CA ASN A 93 -6.98 1.14 -2.46
C ASN A 93 -5.64 0.58 -2.96
N LEU A 94 -4.61 1.40 -3.14
CA LEU A 94 -3.27 0.95 -3.53
C LEU A 94 -2.66 0.05 -2.44
N ILE A 95 -2.81 0.40 -1.16
CA ILE A 95 -2.34 -0.44 -0.05
C ILE A 95 -3.10 -1.78 -0.04
N GLU A 96 -4.42 -1.79 -0.17
CA GLU A 96 -5.24 -3.02 -0.21
C GLU A 96 -4.80 -3.96 -1.35
N ASN A 97 -4.67 -3.41 -2.56
CA ASN A 97 -4.25 -4.18 -3.72
C ASN A 97 -2.82 -4.74 -3.56
N GLY A 98 -1.92 -3.95 -2.99
CA GLY A 98 -0.58 -4.42 -2.63
C GLY A 98 -0.59 -5.54 -1.61
N LEU A 99 -1.41 -5.42 -0.56
CA LEU A 99 -1.56 -6.45 0.47
C LEU A 99 -2.16 -7.75 -0.07
N HIS A 100 -3.06 -7.66 -1.06
CA HIS A 100 -3.58 -8.82 -1.76
C HIS A 100 -2.45 -9.58 -2.49
N LYS A 101 -1.54 -8.87 -3.16
CA LYS A 101 -0.34 -9.47 -3.79
C LYS A 101 0.60 -10.11 -2.76
N MET A 102 0.56 -9.67 -1.50
CA MET A 102 1.33 -10.22 -0.36
C MET A 102 0.61 -11.39 0.34
N GLY A 103 -0.40 -12.01 -0.29
CA GLY A 103 -1.18 -13.16 0.20
C GLY A 103 -0.34 -14.37 0.68
N HIS A 104 0.80 -14.59 0.05
CA HIS A 104 1.64 -15.78 0.23
C HIS A 104 2.79 -15.60 1.24
N ILE A 105 3.05 -14.37 1.71
CA ILE A 105 4.17 -14.06 2.60
C ILE A 105 3.99 -14.75 3.96
N ARG A 106 5.01 -15.49 4.42
CA ARG A 106 5.08 -16.16 5.72
C ARG A 106 6.38 -15.90 6.47
N SER A 107 7.38 -15.30 5.84
CA SER A 107 8.62 -14.89 6.49
C SER A 107 9.21 -13.61 5.89
N LEU A 108 10.27 -13.09 6.50
CA LEU A 108 10.99 -11.93 5.97
C LEU A 108 11.66 -12.24 4.62
N GLU A 109 12.15 -13.47 4.42
CA GLU A 109 12.73 -13.94 3.16
C GLU A 109 11.72 -13.87 2.00
N ASP A 110 10.45 -14.20 2.26
CA ASP A 110 9.41 -14.09 1.25
C ASP A 110 9.20 -12.64 0.81
N VAL A 111 9.30 -11.68 1.75
CA VAL A 111 9.19 -10.24 1.44
C VAL A 111 10.31 -9.81 0.49
N VAL A 112 11.54 -10.26 0.74
CA VAL A 112 12.70 -9.95 -0.13
C VAL A 112 12.48 -10.49 -1.56
N ARG A 113 11.84 -11.66 -1.68
CA ARG A 113 11.55 -12.32 -2.97
C ARG A 113 10.45 -11.63 -3.79
N LEU A 114 9.70 -10.67 -3.23
CA LEU A 114 8.67 -9.92 -3.97
C LEU A 114 9.25 -9.19 -5.21
N ASN A 115 10.55 -8.86 -5.18
CA ASN A 115 11.27 -8.24 -6.29
C ASN A 115 11.90 -9.24 -7.28
N SER A 116 11.88 -10.54 -6.97
CA SER A 116 12.60 -11.59 -7.71
C SER A 116 11.72 -12.33 -8.71
N GLN A 117 10.43 -12.01 -8.82
CA GLN A 117 9.55 -12.63 -9.80
C GLN A 117 9.88 -12.07 -11.21
N PRO A 118 10.34 -12.90 -12.16
CA PRO A 118 10.58 -12.44 -13.53
C PRO A 118 9.26 -11.95 -14.13
N LYS A 119 9.30 -10.83 -14.86
CA LYS A 119 8.16 -10.41 -15.68
C LYS A 119 7.92 -11.51 -16.72
N SER A 120 6.76 -12.15 -16.68
CA SER A 120 6.25 -13.02 -17.76
C SER A 120 5.96 -12.19 -19.01
#